data_AF-A0A7R9DIK6-F1
#
_entry.id   AF-A0A7R9DIK6-F1
#
_cell.length_a   1.000
_cell.length_b   1.000
_cell.length_c   1.000
_cell.angle_alpha   90.00
_cell.angle_beta   90.00
_cell.angle_gamma   90.00
#
_symmetry.space_group_name_H-M   'P 1'
#
loop_
_entity.id
_entity.type
_entity.pdbx_description
1 polymer ?
#
loop_
_entity_poly.entity_id
_entity_poly.type
_entity_poly.pdbx_seq_one_letter_code
_entity_poly.pdbx_strand_id
1 'polypeptide(L)'
;RCNNFQGDITDSEIYTHLLKQIAPTDAGITLEALRESNHLERAELMLQQAAKLGCRSFVTPSDVVNGIYKLNLAFVANLFNNHPSLDLPEGEIEGLETLEETREEKSKNYYLFL
;
A
#
# COMPACT_ATOMS: atom_id res chain seq x y z
N ARG A 1 -5.18 6.38 -15.08
CA ARG A 1 -6.36 6.47 -14.19
C ARG A 1 -6.68 5.06 -13.74
N CYS A 2 -6.84 4.82 -12.45
CA CYS A 2 -7.25 3.51 -11.90
C CYS A 2 -8.78 3.43 -11.90
N ASN A 3 -9.35 2.38 -12.50
CA ASN A 3 -10.80 2.10 -12.46
C ASN A 3 -11.13 0.92 -11.53
N ASN A 4 -10.15 0.08 -11.19
CA ASN A 4 -10.32 -1.06 -10.27
C ASN A 4 -8.98 -1.44 -9.60
N PHE A 5 -9.02 -1.96 -8.35
CA PHE A 5 -7.85 -2.48 -7.65
C PHE A 5 -7.58 -3.96 -7.95
N GLN A 6 -7.81 -4.38 -9.20
CA GLN A 6 -7.50 -5.73 -9.68
C GLN A 6 -6.57 -5.61 -10.88
N GLY A 7 -7.12 -5.46 -12.09
CA GLY A 7 -6.36 -5.39 -13.33
C GLY A 7 -5.44 -4.16 -13.41
N ASP A 8 -5.97 -2.98 -13.06
CA ASP A 8 -5.30 -1.70 -13.34
C ASP A 8 -4.04 -1.45 -12.47
N ILE A 9 -3.81 -2.26 -11.45
CA ILE A 9 -2.68 -2.11 -10.51
C ILE A 9 -1.64 -3.23 -10.63
N THR A 10 -1.92 -4.28 -11.40
CA THR A 10 -1.05 -5.47 -11.50
C THR A 10 0.31 -5.19 -12.12
N ASP A 11 0.41 -4.15 -12.95
CA ASP A 11 1.65 -3.73 -13.61
C ASP A 11 2.54 -2.84 -12.73
N SER A 12 2.11 -2.49 -11.52
CA SER A 12 2.80 -1.63 -10.56
C SER A 12 3.10 -0.19 -11.01
N GLU A 13 2.58 0.28 -12.15
CA GLU A 13 2.82 1.66 -12.61
C GLU A 13 2.09 2.67 -11.74
N ILE A 14 0.82 2.39 -11.44
CA ILE A 14 -0.02 3.25 -10.58
C ILE A 14 0.61 3.39 -9.20
N TYR A 15 1.07 2.29 -8.60
CA TYR A 15 1.75 2.33 -7.31
C TYR A 15 3.05 3.12 -7.35
N THR A 16 3.84 2.96 -8.42
CA THR A 16 5.10 3.71 -8.58
C THR A 16 4.85 5.22 -8.61
N HIS A 17 3.81 5.66 -9.34
CA HIS A 17 3.40 7.07 -9.34
C HIS A 17 2.86 7.53 -7.99
N LEU A 18 2.01 6.71 -7.33
CA LEU A 18 1.45 7.02 -6.02
C LEU A 18 2.54 7.24 -4.97
N LEU A 19 3.51 6.32 -4.89
CA LEU A 19 4.65 6.43 -3.98
C LEU A 19 5.43 7.72 -4.20
N LYS A 20 5.66 8.09 -5.47
CA LYS A 20 6.36 9.34 -5.80
C LYS A 20 5.58 10.58 -5.38
N GLN A 21 4.25 10.52 -5.43
CA GLN A 21 3.37 11.65 -5.11
C GLN A 21 3.24 11.88 -3.59
N ILE A 22 3.18 10.81 -2.80
CA ILE A 22 3.02 10.90 -1.33
C ILE A 22 4.35 11.11 -0.60
N ALA A 23 5.46 10.76 -1.24
CA ALA A 23 6.76 10.81 -0.62
C ALA A 23 7.20 12.26 -0.31
N PRO A 24 7.77 12.49 0.88
CA PRO A 24 8.57 13.68 1.14
C PRO A 24 9.69 13.85 0.09
N THR A 25 10.09 15.08 -0.18
CA THR A 25 11.09 15.37 -1.24
C THR A 25 12.46 14.76 -0.93
N ASP A 26 12.78 14.57 0.34
CA ASP A 26 14.02 14.01 0.87
C ASP A 26 14.02 12.47 1.00
N ALA A 27 12.87 11.81 0.84
CA ALA A 27 12.75 10.35 1.00
C ALA A 27 13.42 9.53 -0.14
N GLY A 28 13.94 10.19 -1.18
CA GLY A 28 14.71 9.52 -2.24
C GLY A 28 13.90 8.55 -3.10
N ILE A 29 12.58 8.74 -3.19
CA ILE A 29 11.70 7.94 -4.05
C ILE A 29 11.89 8.33 -5.51
N THR A 30 12.15 7.34 -6.36
CA THR A 30 12.34 7.49 -7.80
C THR A 30 11.26 6.75 -8.58
N LEU A 31 11.17 7.02 -9.87
CA LEU A 31 10.29 6.30 -10.81
C LEU A 31 11.05 5.19 -11.57
N GLU A 32 12.15 4.68 -10.99
CA GLU A 32 13.04 3.73 -11.68
C GLU A 32 12.35 2.42 -12.08
N ALA A 33 11.36 1.98 -11.28
CA ALA A 33 10.56 0.81 -11.58
C ALA A 33 9.85 0.89 -12.95
N LEU A 34 9.48 2.08 -13.42
CA LEU A 34 8.83 2.25 -14.73
C LEU A 34 9.73 1.90 -15.91
N ARG A 35 11.04 1.74 -15.70
CA ARG A 35 11.97 1.31 -16.75
C ARG A 35 11.99 -0.20 -16.93
N GLU A 36 11.50 -0.95 -15.95
CA GLU A 36 11.46 -2.41 -16.02
C GLU A 36 10.28 -2.88 -16.85
N SER A 37 10.55 -3.75 -17.82
CA SER A 37 9.50 -4.37 -18.64
C SER A 37 8.82 -5.55 -17.96
N ASN A 38 9.52 -6.25 -17.07
CA ASN A 38 8.96 -7.39 -16.35
C ASN A 38 8.12 -6.90 -15.16
N HIS A 39 6.84 -7.27 -15.12
CA HIS A 39 5.92 -6.81 -14.07
C HIS A 39 6.34 -7.26 -12.67
N LEU A 40 6.92 -8.47 -12.54
CA LEU A 40 7.36 -9.00 -11.25
C LEU A 40 8.58 -8.23 -10.72
N GLU A 41 9.55 -7.95 -11.58
CA GLU A 41 10.72 -7.13 -11.24
C GLU A 41 10.31 -5.68 -10.94
N ARG A 42 9.38 -5.14 -11.73
CA ARG A 42 8.80 -3.82 -11.49
C ARG A 42 8.10 -3.74 -10.14
N ALA A 43 7.31 -4.76 -9.78
CA ALA A 43 6.64 -4.85 -8.49
C ALA A 43 7.64 -4.93 -7.34
N GLU A 44 8.75 -5.68 -7.48
CA GLU A 44 9.80 -5.72 -6.46
C GLU A 44 10.46 -4.34 -6.28
N LEU A 45 10.83 -3.65 -7.37
CA LEU A 45 11.39 -2.30 -7.27
C LEU A 45 10.40 -1.31 -6.64
N MET A 46 9.12 -1.41 -6.98
CA MET A 46 8.05 -0.61 -6.39
C MET A 46 7.96 -0.85 -4.87
N LEU A 47 8.00 -2.11 -4.42
CA LEU A 47 7.99 -2.46 -3.00
C LEU A 47 9.28 -2.01 -2.28
N GLN A 48 10.42 -1.99 -2.97
CA GLN A 48 11.65 -1.40 -2.45
C GLN A 48 11.54 0.12 -2.26
N GLN A 49 10.86 0.83 -3.18
CA GLN A 49 10.53 2.25 -2.97
C GLN A 49 9.59 2.43 -1.77
N ALA A 50 8.56 1.59 -1.64
CA ALA A 50 7.65 1.63 -0.48
C ALA A 50 8.39 1.39 0.85
N ALA A 51 9.44 0.56 0.86
CA ALA A 51 10.26 0.33 2.06
C ALA A 51 10.99 1.58 2.54
N LYS A 52 11.45 2.44 1.61
CA LYS A 52 12.09 3.72 1.95
C LYS A 52 11.13 4.67 2.69
N LEU A 53 9.82 4.54 2.45
CA LEU A 53 8.76 5.26 3.15
C LEU A 53 8.30 4.57 4.45
N GLY A 54 8.92 3.45 4.84
CA GLY A 54 8.43 2.63 5.97
C GLY A 54 7.07 1.97 5.70
N CYS A 55 6.63 1.93 4.43
CA CYS A 55 5.31 1.47 4.03
C CYS A 55 5.32 0.10 3.34
N ARG A 56 6.47 -0.60 3.28
CA ARG A 56 6.52 -1.97 2.75
C ARG A 56 5.71 -2.88 3.68
N SER A 57 4.54 -3.28 3.20
CA SER A 57 3.64 -4.21 3.89
C SER A 57 4.05 -5.66 3.62
N PHE A 58 3.24 -6.61 4.10
CA PHE A 58 3.38 -8.06 3.89
C PHE A 58 3.16 -8.53 2.44
N VAL A 59 2.87 -7.61 1.52
CA VAL A 59 2.59 -7.92 0.11
C VAL A 59 3.89 -8.26 -0.63
N THR A 60 3.89 -9.37 -1.34
CA THR A 60 5.00 -9.78 -2.21
C THR A 60 4.80 -9.28 -3.65
N PRO A 61 5.86 -9.21 -4.48
CA PRO A 61 5.72 -8.86 -5.90
C PRO A 61 4.68 -9.71 -6.63
N SER A 62 4.67 -11.01 -6.34
CA SER A 62 3.70 -11.96 -6.92
C SER A 62 2.26 -11.63 -6.55
N ASP A 63 2.00 -11.19 -5.31
CA ASP A 63 0.66 -10.82 -4.86
C ASP A 63 0.11 -9.59 -5.60
N VAL A 64 1.00 -8.62 -5.90
CA VAL A 64 0.68 -7.43 -6.68
C VAL A 64 0.33 -7.82 -8.12
N VAL A 65 1.20 -8.59 -8.78
CA VAL A 65 1.04 -8.99 -10.18
C VAL A 65 -0.18 -9.91 -10.37
N ASN A 66 -0.51 -10.74 -9.38
CA ASN A 66 -1.71 -11.57 -9.38
C ASN A 66 -2.99 -10.78 -9.09
N GLY A 67 -2.90 -9.49 -8.77
CA GLY A 67 -4.06 -8.62 -8.56
C GLY A 67 -4.92 -9.03 -7.36
N ILE A 68 -4.31 -9.56 -6.29
CA ILE A 68 -5.06 -10.02 -5.11
C ILE A 68 -5.69 -8.81 -4.40
N TYR A 69 -6.99 -8.62 -4.63
CA TYR A 69 -7.74 -7.43 -4.21
C TYR A 69 -7.50 -7.05 -2.73
N LYS A 70 -7.65 -8.02 -1.80
CA LYS A 70 -7.49 -7.76 -0.36
C LYS A 70 -6.09 -7.28 0.01
N LEU A 71 -5.05 -7.86 -0.58
CA LEU A 71 -3.66 -7.50 -0.31
C LEU A 71 -3.32 -6.12 -0.89
N ASN A 72 -3.82 -5.84 -2.09
CA ASN A 72 -3.67 -4.53 -2.72
C ASN A 72 -4.37 -3.43 -1.92
N LEU A 73 -5.59 -3.69 -1.45
CA LEU A 73 -6.32 -2.76 -0.59
C LEU A 73 -5.60 -2.53 0.74
N ALA A 74 -5.08 -3.59 1.37
CA ALA A 74 -4.28 -3.50 2.58
C ALA A 74 -3.02 -2.64 2.37
N PHE A 75 -2.34 -2.81 1.24
CA PHE A 75 -1.16 -2.03 0.89
C PHE A 75 -1.49 -0.55 0.71
N VAL A 76 -2.56 -0.23 -0.01
CA VAL A 76 -3.05 1.14 -0.16
C VAL A 76 -3.38 1.74 1.21
N ALA A 77 -4.19 1.06 2.03
CA ALA A 77 -4.55 1.56 3.36
C ALA A 77 -3.31 1.80 4.24
N ASN A 78 -2.30 0.94 4.16
CA ASN A 78 -1.03 1.15 4.86
C ASN A 78 -0.30 2.43 4.39
N LEU A 79 -0.33 2.73 3.08
CA LEU A 79 0.25 3.97 2.55
C LEU A 79 -0.47 5.21 3.09
N PHE A 80 -1.81 5.20 3.10
CA PHE A 80 -2.62 6.30 3.62
C PHE A 80 -2.42 6.53 5.12
N ASN A 81 -2.36 5.46 5.92
CA ASN A 81 -2.18 5.57 7.37
C ASN A 81 -0.82 6.15 7.77
N ASN A 82 0.23 5.89 6.99
CA ASN A 82 1.58 6.42 7.25
C ASN A 82 1.81 7.79 6.60
N HIS A 83 1.06 8.13 5.55
CA HIS A 83 1.14 9.41 4.84
C HIS A 83 -0.27 10.01 4.63
N PRO A 84 -0.86 10.62 5.68
CA PRO A 84 -2.23 11.15 5.64
C PRO A 84 -2.42 12.40 4.77
N SER A 85 -1.39 12.82 4.02
CA SER A 85 -1.48 13.92 3.04
C SER A 85 -2.38 13.61 1.84
N LEU A 86 -2.88 12.38 1.74
CA LEU A 86 -3.97 12.01 0.85
C LEU A 86 -5.29 12.20 1.61
N ASP A 87 -6.15 13.12 1.16
CA ASP A 87 -7.51 13.25 1.69
C ASP A 87 -8.17 11.87 1.73
N LEU A 88 -8.77 11.50 2.87
CA LEU A 88 -9.53 10.25 2.96
C LEU A 88 -10.59 10.25 1.85
N PRO A 89 -10.71 9.18 1.06
CA PRO A 89 -11.92 9.01 0.27
C PRO A 89 -13.11 8.99 1.24
N GLU A 90 -14.10 9.86 1.01
CA GLU A 90 -15.36 9.83 1.74
C GLU A 90 -16.09 8.51 1.42
N GLY A 91 -15.85 7.48 2.22
CA GLY A 91 -16.49 6.17 2.08
C GLY A 91 -15.86 5.12 2.98
N GLU A 92 -16.69 4.37 3.70
CA GLU A 92 -16.26 3.15 4.38
C GLU A 92 -15.70 2.17 3.33
N ILE A 93 -14.44 1.77 3.50
CA ILE A 93 -13.81 0.81 2.59
C ILE A 93 -14.30 -0.58 2.99
N GLU A 94 -15.35 -1.04 2.32
CA GLU A 94 -15.93 -2.38 2.48
C GLU A 94 -14.84 -3.45 2.24
N GLY A 95 -14.47 -4.18 3.30
CA GLY A 95 -13.41 -5.21 3.28
C GLY A 95 -12.14 -4.89 4.08
N LEU A 96 -12.00 -3.68 4.63
CA LEU A 96 -10.87 -3.34 5.50
C LEU A 96 -10.99 -3.92 6.93
N GLU A 97 -12.22 -4.24 7.37
CA GLU A 97 -12.55 -4.75 8.71
C GLU A 97 -11.84 -6.07 9.07
N THR A 98 -11.30 -6.79 8.10
CA THR A 98 -10.66 -8.10 8.29
C THR A 98 -9.13 -8.07 8.27
N LEU A 99 -8.52 -6.90 8.08
CA LEU A 99 -7.06 -6.76 7.99
C LEU A 99 -6.41 -6.37 9.33
N GLU A 100 -7.19 -6.01 10.35
CA GLU A 100 -6.70 -5.58 11.67
C GLU A 100 -6.38 -6.73 12.65
N GLU A 101 -6.43 -7.99 12.24
CA GLU A 101 -6.09 -9.11 13.12
C GLU A 101 -4.63 -9.55 12.92
N THR A 102 -3.68 -8.75 13.44
CA THR A 102 -2.42 -9.21 14.08
C THR A 102 -1.48 -8.03 14.37
N ARG A 103 -1.75 -7.33 15.48
CA ARG A 103 -0.68 -6.72 16.27
C ARG A 103 -1.00 -6.93 17.74
N GLU A 104 -0.30 -7.87 18.34
CA GLU A 104 -0.41 -8.26 19.75
C GLU A 104 -0.50 -7.03 20.67
N GLU A 105 -1.54 -7.06 21.50
CA GLU A 105 -1.56 -6.58 22.88
C GLU A 105 -0.99 -5.18 23.14
N LYS A 106 -1.75 -4.14 22.81
CA LYS A 106 -1.79 -2.95 23.69
C LYS A 106 -2.82 -3.13 24.81
N SER A 107 -2.46 -4.03 25.71
CA SER A 107 -2.59 -3.88 27.17
C SER A 107 -3.68 -2.91 27.70
N LYS A 108 -4.79 -3.49 28.18
CA LYS A 108 -5.29 -3.33 29.56
C LYS A 108 -5.83 -1.98 30.10
N ASN A 109 -6.11 -0.91 29.37
CA ASN A 109 -6.80 0.24 29.99
C ASN A 109 -7.68 0.94 28.95
N TYR A 110 -9.02 0.96 29.05
CA TYR A 110 -9.63 1.80 30.09
C TYR A 110 -11.09 1.48 30.47
N TYR A 111 -11.88 0.66 29.76
CA TYR A 111 -13.30 0.48 30.11
C TYR A 111 -13.84 -0.93 29.82
N LEU A 112 -13.19 -1.95 30.39
CA LEU A 112 -13.96 -3.06 30.91
C LEU A 112 -14.86 -2.45 32.01
N PHE A 113 -16.12 -2.22 31.69
CA PHE A 113 -17.24 -2.06 32.62
C PHE A 113 -17.02 -1.07 33.80
N LEU A 114 -17.39 0.20 33.66
CA LEU A 114 -18.66 0.62 34.31
C LEU A 114 -19.79 -0.38 34.12
#